data_AF-A0A1E5GKY8-F1
#
_entry.id   AF-A0A1E5GKY8-F1
#
_cell.length_a   1.000
_cell.length_b   1.000
_cell.length_c   1.000
_cell.angle_alpha   90.00
_cell.angle_beta   90.00
_cell.angle_gamma   90.00
#
_symmetry.space_group_name_H-M   'P 1'
#
loop_
_entity.id
_entity.type
_entity.pdbx_description
1 polymer ?
#
loop_
_entity_poly.entity_id
_entity_poly.type
_entity_poly.pdbx_seq_one_letter_code
_entity_poly.pdbx_strand_id
1 'polypeptide(L)'
;MRYFFRRLFSDKRSCFIFLLFFMLVLLDIFLLYKSFGGYVPNYSTFLAGNSEGHYAQMLLLWLLPIYLIFGTSSWLLSDFNSGNVLSVTARSSRKYYWKSYNQINFLYGFCLVFITMLINYMLVSVIFIKETTVPFLIEKSVNIFDFKIFLTNSIYWELNYPVLSNFLHIIMVAVMAGCMSVIISTINIFTKSLYYTVFIVISIWYLLISFTPSIMVVFQPFTEYSFALKIAYFISCIVLFFICLIIQRKWWLEYDFV
;
A
#
# COMPACT_ATOMS: atom_id res chain seq x y z
N MET A 1 -22.69 -7.69 -2.19
CA MET A 1 -21.51 -8.16 -2.94
C MET A 1 -21.65 -8.02 -4.45
N ARG A 2 -22.48 -8.79 -5.17
CA ARG A 2 -22.49 -8.79 -6.66
C ARG A 2 -22.61 -7.40 -7.31
N TYR A 3 -23.48 -6.53 -6.78
CA TYR A 3 -23.61 -5.14 -7.24
C TYR A 3 -22.28 -4.37 -7.17
N PHE A 4 -21.66 -4.33 -6.00
CA PHE A 4 -20.43 -3.57 -5.78
C PHE A 4 -19.24 -4.17 -6.55
N PHE A 5 -19.16 -5.50 -6.72
CA PHE A 5 -18.15 -6.12 -7.59
C PHE A 5 -18.33 -5.71 -9.05
N ARG A 6 -19.56 -5.71 -9.57
CA ARG A 6 -19.82 -5.26 -10.94
C ARG A 6 -19.47 -3.77 -11.10
N ARG A 7 -19.73 -2.96 -10.09
CA ARG A 7 -19.33 -1.55 -10.08
C ARG A 7 -17.81 -1.38 -10.10
N LEU A 8 -17.07 -2.21 -9.37
CA LEU A 8 -15.60 -2.16 -9.33
C LEU A 8 -14.96 -2.23 -10.71
N PHE A 9 -15.42 -3.17 -11.53
CA PHE A 9 -14.92 -3.35 -12.89
C PHE A 9 -15.50 -2.34 -13.89
N SER A 10 -16.59 -1.68 -13.56
CA SER A 10 -17.26 -0.71 -14.43
C SER A 10 -16.83 0.73 -14.18
N ASP A 11 -16.27 1.04 -13.01
CA ASP A 11 -15.88 2.40 -12.65
C ASP A 11 -14.56 2.77 -13.32
N LYS A 12 -14.67 3.62 -14.35
CA LYS A 12 -13.54 4.10 -15.15
C LYS A 12 -12.49 4.79 -14.30
N ARG A 13 -12.88 5.48 -13.21
CA ARG A 13 -11.95 6.20 -12.34
C ARG A 13 -11.05 5.25 -11.57
N SER A 14 -11.61 4.23 -10.92
CA SER A 14 -10.84 3.23 -10.20
C SER A 14 -9.94 2.41 -11.13
N CYS A 15 -10.40 2.10 -12.34
CA CYS A 15 -9.57 1.44 -13.36
C CYS A 15 -8.43 2.34 -13.85
N PHE A 16 -8.69 3.63 -14.10
CA PHE A 16 -7.66 4.59 -14.49
C PHE A 16 -6.56 4.72 -13.44
N ILE A 17 -6.94 4.84 -12.16
CA ILE A 17 -5.99 4.94 -11.05
C ILE A 17 -5.17 3.66 -10.90
N PHE A 18 -5.81 2.49 -11.04
CA PHE A 18 -5.10 1.22 -11.02
C PHE A 18 -4.05 1.15 -12.14
N LEU A 19 -4.43 1.55 -13.36
CA LEU A 19 -3.53 1.58 -14.51
C LEU A 19 -2.39 2.58 -14.30
N LEU A 20 -2.68 3.78 -13.79
CA LEU A 20 -1.68 4.79 -13.50
C LEU A 20 -0.68 4.32 -12.42
N PHE A 21 -1.18 3.71 -11.34
CA PHE A 21 -0.35 3.13 -10.29
C PHE A 21 0.57 2.03 -10.86
N PHE A 22 0.02 1.15 -11.69
CA PHE A 22 0.76 0.10 -12.36
C PHE A 22 1.86 0.65 -13.29
N MET A 23 1.55 1.67 -14.11
CA MET A 23 2.52 2.29 -15.01
C MET A 23 3.68 2.94 -14.26
N LEU A 24 3.42 3.58 -13.13
CA LEU A 24 4.47 4.17 -12.29
C LEU A 24 5.42 3.10 -11.69
N VAL A 25 4.88 1.95 -11.30
CA VAL A 25 5.69 0.80 -10.83
C VAL A 25 6.57 0.24 -11.95
N LEU A 26 6.07 0.19 -13.20
CA LEU A 26 6.86 -0.26 -14.35
C LEU A 26 7.94 0.75 -14.76
N LEU A 27 7.67 2.04 -14.61
CA LEU A 27 8.63 3.10 -14.90
C LEU A 27 9.90 2.97 -14.06
N ASP A 28 9.78 2.53 -12.80
CA ASP A 28 10.92 2.30 -11.92
C ASP A 28 11.90 1.25 -12.45
N ILE A 29 11.39 0.16 -13.06
CA ILE A 29 12.22 -0.87 -13.70
C ILE A 29 13.07 -0.25 -14.82
N PHE A 30 12.45 0.62 -15.64
CA PHE A 30 13.14 1.31 -16.71
C PHE A 30 14.21 2.28 -16.20
N LEU A 31 13.90 3.03 -15.13
CA LEU A 31 14.88 3.91 -14.49
C LEU A 31 16.07 3.13 -13.94
N LEU A 32 15.82 2.02 -13.25
CA LEU A 32 16.86 1.17 -12.67
C LEU A 32 17.78 0.58 -13.74
N TYR A 33 17.21 0.11 -14.86
CA TYR A 33 17.99 -0.37 -16.00
C TYR A 33 18.88 0.73 -16.60
N LYS A 34 18.35 1.95 -16.73
CA LYS A 34 19.08 3.08 -17.31
C LYS A 34 20.23 3.57 -16.42
N SER A 35 20.04 3.60 -15.10
CA SER A 35 21.04 4.15 -14.17
C SER A 35 22.16 3.16 -13.88
N PHE A 36 21.83 1.91 -13.56
CA PHE A 36 22.78 0.95 -13.01
C PHE A 36 22.95 -0.32 -13.86
N GLY A 37 22.25 -0.45 -14.99
CA GLY A 37 22.22 -1.67 -15.80
C GLY A 37 21.39 -2.81 -15.19
N GLY A 38 21.19 -2.78 -13.87
CA GLY A 38 20.43 -3.78 -13.12
C GLY A 38 21.17 -4.27 -11.88
N TYR A 39 20.43 -4.81 -10.91
CA TYR A 39 20.96 -5.62 -9.82
C TYR A 39 20.40 -7.04 -9.88
N VAL A 40 20.96 -7.94 -9.08
CA VAL A 40 20.38 -9.26 -8.79
C VAL A 40 18.87 -9.11 -8.54
N PRO A 41 18.01 -9.95 -9.14
CA PRO A 41 16.57 -9.71 -9.19
C PRO A 41 15.88 -9.40 -7.87
N ASN A 42 16.31 -10.05 -6.78
CA ASN A 42 15.70 -9.86 -5.47
C ASN A 42 15.90 -8.45 -4.90
N TYR A 43 16.93 -7.73 -5.35
CA TYR A 43 17.21 -6.35 -4.92
C TYR A 43 16.74 -5.31 -5.95
N SER A 44 16.39 -5.73 -7.16
CA SER A 44 15.86 -4.85 -8.22
C SER A 44 14.34 -4.65 -8.16
N THR A 45 13.69 -5.10 -7.08
CA THR A 45 12.24 -4.97 -6.91
C THR A 45 11.88 -3.51 -6.57
N PHE A 46 10.68 -3.08 -6.98
CA PHE A 46 10.20 -1.72 -6.69
C PHE A 46 10.22 -1.39 -5.19
N LEU A 47 9.87 -2.37 -4.34
CA LEU A 47 9.87 -2.18 -2.89
C LEU A 47 11.28 -2.12 -2.31
N ALA A 48 12.25 -2.84 -2.87
CA ALA A 48 13.63 -2.81 -2.41
C ALA A 48 14.30 -1.44 -2.63
N GLY A 49 13.74 -0.60 -3.52
CA GLY A 49 14.09 0.81 -3.58
C GLY A 49 15.56 1.03 -3.87
N ASN A 50 16.10 0.42 -4.92
CA ASN A 50 17.51 0.61 -5.32
C ASN A 50 17.67 1.46 -6.60
N SER A 51 16.58 2.06 -7.11
CA SER A 51 16.63 3.00 -8.23
C SER A 51 17.20 4.37 -7.82
N GLU A 52 17.85 5.09 -8.73
CA GLU A 52 18.44 6.40 -8.41
C GLU A 52 17.42 7.39 -7.86
N GLY A 53 17.71 7.92 -6.67
CA GLY A 53 16.88 8.88 -5.94
C GLY A 53 15.54 8.34 -5.46
N HIS A 54 15.22 7.07 -5.72
CA HIS A 54 13.98 6.39 -5.33
C HIS A 54 12.71 7.16 -5.71
N TYR A 55 12.77 8.02 -6.74
CA TYR A 55 11.75 9.02 -7.01
C TYR A 55 10.38 8.39 -7.28
N ALA A 56 10.34 7.30 -8.06
CA ALA A 56 9.11 6.58 -8.36
C ALA A 56 8.50 5.95 -7.11
N GLN A 57 9.34 5.39 -6.23
CA GLN A 57 8.93 4.81 -4.96
C GLN A 57 8.40 5.87 -3.99
N MET A 58 9.12 6.99 -3.83
CA MET A 58 8.68 8.11 -3.00
C MET A 58 7.34 8.66 -3.51
N LEU A 59 7.22 8.92 -4.81
CA LEU A 59 5.98 9.44 -5.39
C LEU A 59 4.79 8.50 -5.13
N LEU A 60 4.96 7.19 -5.34
CA LEU A 60 3.88 6.22 -5.16
C LEU A 60 3.51 5.99 -3.69
N LEU A 61 4.51 5.78 -2.82
CA LEU A 61 4.25 5.45 -1.42
C LEU A 61 3.86 6.70 -0.60
N TRP A 62 4.47 7.86 -0.85
CA TRP A 62 4.15 9.08 -0.12
C TRP A 62 2.79 9.63 -0.53
N LEU A 63 2.37 9.42 -1.78
CA LEU A 63 1.02 9.79 -2.26
C LEU A 63 0.04 8.62 -2.28
N LEU A 64 0.38 7.47 -1.64
CA LEU A 64 -0.48 6.28 -1.56
C LEU A 64 -1.94 6.59 -1.19
N PRO A 65 -2.24 7.38 -0.14
CA PRO A 65 -3.62 7.73 0.20
C PRO A 65 -4.38 8.40 -0.92
N ILE A 66 -3.74 9.20 -1.78
CA ILE A 66 -4.40 9.92 -2.87
C ILE A 66 -4.95 8.91 -3.88
N TYR A 67 -4.16 7.92 -4.26
CA TYR A 67 -4.61 6.84 -5.14
C TYR A 67 -5.80 6.08 -4.55
N LEU A 68 -5.77 5.81 -3.23
CA LEU A 68 -6.86 5.13 -2.54
C LEU A 68 -8.13 5.99 -2.38
N ILE A 69 -7.99 7.31 -2.18
CA ILE A 69 -9.10 8.27 -2.10
C ILE A 69 -9.88 8.32 -3.40
N PHE A 70 -9.17 8.50 -4.52
CA PHE A 70 -9.82 8.63 -5.82
C PHE A 70 -10.34 7.28 -6.37
N GLY A 71 -9.94 6.16 -5.75
CA GLY A 71 -10.49 4.84 -6.01
C GLY A 71 -11.88 4.63 -5.38
N THR A 72 -12.10 3.43 -4.85
CA THR A 72 -13.43 3.00 -4.36
C THR A 72 -13.90 3.71 -3.10
N SER A 73 -12.98 4.29 -2.32
CA SER A 73 -13.32 4.94 -1.05
C SER A 73 -14.17 6.22 -1.21
N SER A 74 -14.21 6.79 -2.42
CA SER A 74 -15.08 7.93 -2.79
C SER A 74 -16.52 7.52 -3.14
N TRP A 75 -16.80 6.23 -3.34
CA TRP A 75 -18.11 5.78 -3.80
C TRP A 75 -19.24 6.14 -2.85
N LEU A 76 -18.98 6.09 -1.55
CA LEU A 76 -19.98 6.42 -0.55
C LEU A 76 -20.48 7.87 -0.71
N LEU A 77 -19.57 8.83 -0.94
CA LEU A 77 -19.93 10.22 -1.17
C LEU A 77 -20.81 10.36 -2.41
N SER A 78 -20.45 9.67 -3.50
CA SER A 78 -21.28 9.65 -4.70
C SER A 78 -22.65 9.01 -4.47
N ASP A 79 -22.71 7.96 -3.64
CA ASP A 79 -23.95 7.24 -3.36
C ASP A 79 -24.89 8.03 -2.44
N PHE A 80 -24.34 8.84 -1.54
CA PHE A 80 -25.10 9.81 -0.75
C PHE A 80 -25.70 10.87 -1.66
N ASN A 81 -24.88 11.50 -2.50
CA ASN A 81 -25.32 12.58 -3.38
C ASN A 81 -26.37 12.12 -4.41
N SER A 82 -26.30 10.86 -4.86
CA SER A 82 -27.25 10.31 -5.82
C SER A 82 -28.45 9.61 -5.18
N GLY A 83 -28.52 9.52 -3.84
CA GLY A 83 -29.56 8.75 -3.13
C GLY A 83 -29.47 7.23 -3.30
N ASN A 84 -28.38 6.71 -3.88
CA ASN A 84 -28.19 5.26 -4.08
C ASN A 84 -28.13 4.51 -2.75
N VAL A 85 -27.63 5.14 -1.68
CA VAL A 85 -27.60 4.54 -0.34
C VAL A 85 -29.00 4.13 0.12
N LEU A 86 -30.00 4.99 -0.09
CA LEU A 86 -31.40 4.70 0.28
C LEU A 86 -31.94 3.52 -0.53
N SER A 87 -31.67 3.49 -1.84
CA SER A 87 -32.13 2.40 -2.72
C SER A 87 -31.56 1.04 -2.33
N VAL A 88 -30.28 0.99 -1.96
CA VAL A 88 -29.62 -0.27 -1.55
C VAL A 88 -30.03 -0.66 -0.14
N THR A 89 -30.16 0.28 0.79
CA THR A 89 -30.56 -0.01 2.18
C THR A 89 -32.02 -0.46 2.26
N ALA A 90 -32.93 0.10 1.45
CA ALA A 90 -34.32 -0.31 1.37
C ALA A 90 -34.51 -1.75 0.86
N ARG A 91 -33.67 -2.20 -0.09
CA ARG A 91 -33.72 -3.57 -0.65
C ARG A 91 -33.00 -4.62 0.20
N SER A 92 -32.12 -4.19 1.09
CA SER A 92 -31.26 -5.09 1.86
C SER A 92 -31.26 -4.69 3.34
N SER A 93 -30.13 -4.24 3.86
CA SER A 93 -30.04 -3.69 5.20
C SER A 93 -28.85 -2.75 5.32
N ARG A 94 -28.89 -1.85 6.32
CA ARG A 94 -27.75 -0.96 6.65
C ARG A 94 -26.48 -1.75 6.97
N LYS A 95 -26.61 -2.86 7.70
CA LYS A 95 -25.50 -3.79 8.03
C LYS A 95 -24.88 -4.41 6.78
N TYR A 96 -25.71 -4.81 5.83
CA TYR A 96 -25.24 -5.40 4.57
C TYR A 96 -24.46 -4.40 3.72
N TYR A 97 -24.95 -3.16 3.61
CA TYR A 97 -24.27 -2.09 2.88
C TYR A 97 -22.88 -1.82 3.47
N TRP A 98 -22.81 -1.55 4.78
CA TRP A 98 -21.55 -1.27 5.48
C TRP A 98 -20.53 -2.39 5.32
N LYS A 99 -20.95 -3.64 5.55
CA LYS A 99 -20.09 -4.81 5.40
C LYS A 99 -19.57 -4.95 3.97
N SER A 100 -20.48 -4.88 2.98
CA SER A 100 -20.11 -5.05 1.58
C SER A 100 -19.18 -3.96 1.08
N TYR A 101 -19.44 -2.72 1.49
CA TYR A 101 -18.65 -1.55 1.11
C TYR A 101 -17.22 -1.62 1.65
N ASN A 102 -17.07 -1.89 2.95
CA ASN A 102 -15.75 -2.00 3.57
C ASN A 102 -14.95 -3.19 3.03
N GLN A 103 -15.59 -4.33 2.76
CA GLN A 103 -14.93 -5.49 2.15
C GLN A 103 -14.36 -5.16 0.77
N ILE A 104 -15.06 -4.34 -0.03
CA ILE A 104 -14.63 -3.99 -1.38
C ILE A 104 -13.58 -2.88 -1.38
N ASN A 105 -13.67 -1.93 -0.46
CA ASN A 105 -12.57 -0.98 -0.24
C ASN A 105 -11.28 -1.67 0.17
N PHE A 106 -11.37 -2.60 1.13
CA PHE A 106 -10.21 -3.40 1.52
C PHE A 106 -9.64 -4.19 0.34
N LEU A 107 -10.51 -4.91 -0.39
CA LEU A 107 -10.09 -5.73 -1.52
C LEU A 107 -9.48 -4.88 -2.65
N TYR A 108 -10.05 -3.70 -2.94
CA TYR A 108 -9.49 -2.80 -3.95
C TYR A 108 -8.10 -2.31 -3.56
N GLY A 109 -7.91 -1.78 -2.35
CA GLY A 109 -6.60 -1.33 -1.88
C GLY A 109 -5.57 -2.46 -1.83
N PHE A 110 -5.99 -3.64 -1.36
CA PHE A 110 -5.15 -4.84 -1.35
C PHE A 110 -4.74 -5.26 -2.76
N CYS A 111 -5.70 -5.43 -3.68
CA CYS A 111 -5.43 -5.86 -5.05
C CYS A 111 -4.61 -4.82 -5.82
N LEU A 112 -4.85 -3.53 -5.59
CA LEU A 112 -4.10 -2.44 -6.22
C LEU A 112 -2.62 -2.58 -5.98
N VAL A 113 -2.19 -2.83 -4.74
CA VAL A 113 -0.78 -3.03 -4.43
C VAL A 113 -0.32 -4.45 -4.75
N PHE A 114 -1.06 -5.47 -4.31
CA PHE A 114 -0.63 -6.86 -4.39
C PHE A 114 -0.36 -7.29 -5.84
N ILE A 115 -1.30 -7.00 -6.74
CA ILE A 115 -1.17 -7.39 -8.16
C ILE A 115 -0.02 -6.63 -8.81
N THR A 116 0.09 -5.32 -8.56
CA THR A 116 1.13 -4.50 -9.20
C THR A 116 2.53 -4.90 -8.73
N MET A 117 2.69 -5.16 -7.42
CA MET A 117 3.98 -5.56 -6.86
C MET A 117 4.36 -6.99 -7.22
N LEU A 118 3.38 -7.90 -7.32
CA LEU A 118 3.64 -9.27 -7.76
C LEU A 118 4.06 -9.30 -9.24
N ILE A 119 3.40 -8.52 -10.10
CA ILE A 119 3.82 -8.39 -11.51
C ILE A 119 5.20 -7.74 -11.60
N ASN A 120 5.48 -6.70 -10.80
CA ASN A 120 6.80 -6.10 -10.72
C ASN A 120 7.87 -7.14 -10.37
N TYR A 121 7.65 -7.95 -9.33
CA TYR A 121 8.57 -9.01 -8.93
C TYR A 121 8.84 -10.02 -10.07
N MET A 122 7.77 -10.44 -10.77
CA MET A 122 7.88 -11.36 -11.91
C MET A 122 8.62 -10.74 -13.10
N LEU A 123 8.42 -9.46 -13.39
CA LEU A 123 9.11 -8.78 -14.50
C LEU A 123 10.59 -8.57 -14.18
N VAL A 124 10.90 -8.11 -12.97
CA VAL A 124 12.27 -7.92 -12.49
C VAL A 124 13.03 -9.25 -12.51
N SER A 125 12.38 -10.34 -12.10
CA SER A 125 12.99 -11.67 -12.13
C SER A 125 13.25 -12.22 -13.52
N VAL A 126 12.57 -11.73 -14.56
CA VAL A 126 12.81 -12.09 -15.96
C VAL A 126 13.83 -11.16 -16.63
N ILE A 127 13.74 -9.85 -16.38
CA ILE A 127 14.60 -8.84 -17.03
C ILE A 127 16.03 -8.93 -16.53
N PHE A 128 16.23 -9.11 -15.22
CA PHE A 128 17.55 -9.06 -14.58
C PHE A 128 18.12 -10.46 -14.24
N ILE A 129 17.68 -11.53 -14.92
CA ILE A 129 18.14 -12.92 -14.67
C ILE A 129 19.67 -13.04 -14.64
N LYS A 130 20.35 -12.30 -15.51
CA LYS A 130 21.79 -12.42 -15.74
C LYS A 130 22.64 -11.50 -14.84
N GLU A 131 22.00 -10.61 -14.09
CA GLU A 131 22.71 -9.65 -13.26
C GLU A 131 23.22 -10.30 -11.97
N THR A 132 24.48 -10.03 -11.64
CA THR A 132 25.16 -10.56 -10.44
C THR A 132 25.57 -9.46 -9.46
N THR A 133 25.30 -8.20 -9.79
CA THR A 133 25.63 -7.03 -8.99
C THR A 133 24.68 -6.93 -7.79
N VAL A 134 25.24 -6.81 -6.59
CA VAL A 134 24.48 -6.55 -5.36
C VAL A 134 24.73 -5.08 -4.99
N PRO A 135 23.69 -4.29 -4.67
CA PRO A 135 23.83 -2.86 -4.41
C PRO A 135 24.78 -2.54 -3.24
N PHE A 136 24.93 -3.48 -2.30
CA PHE A 136 25.75 -3.32 -1.09
C PHE A 136 27.26 -3.64 -1.27
N LEU A 137 27.70 -4.11 -2.44
CA LEU A 137 29.08 -4.61 -2.66
C LEU A 137 29.98 -3.70 -3.51
N ILE A 138 29.62 -2.42 -3.67
CA ILE A 138 30.34 -1.51 -4.58
C ILE A 138 31.71 -1.05 -4.01
N GLU A 139 32.00 -1.26 -2.71
CA GLU A 139 33.34 -0.97 -2.16
C GLU A 139 34.07 -2.25 -1.72
N LYS A 140 35.08 -2.64 -2.50
CA LYS A 140 36.03 -3.73 -2.25
C LYS A 140 36.91 -3.56 -0.99
N SER A 141 36.62 -2.61 -0.11
CA SER A 141 37.51 -2.19 0.99
C SER A 141 36.97 -2.39 2.41
N VAL A 142 35.78 -2.98 2.58
CA VAL A 142 35.24 -3.24 3.93
C VAL A 142 35.38 -4.71 4.28
N ASN A 143 36.10 -5.01 5.36
CA ASN A 143 36.17 -6.35 5.91
C ASN A 143 34.76 -6.86 6.23
N ILE A 144 34.41 -8.02 5.67
CA ILE A 144 33.13 -8.72 5.85
C ILE A 144 32.74 -8.90 7.33
N PHE A 145 33.73 -8.91 8.24
CA PHE A 145 33.52 -9.02 9.68
C PHE A 145 32.97 -7.73 10.31
N ASP A 146 33.47 -6.56 9.91
CA ASP A 146 32.99 -5.25 10.39
C ASP A 146 31.62 -4.91 9.78
N PHE A 147 31.39 -5.31 8.52
CA PHE A 147 30.09 -5.21 7.87
C PHE A 147 29.02 -6.09 8.53
N LYS A 148 29.41 -7.27 9.05
CA LYS A 148 28.55 -8.17 9.85
C LYS A 148 28.22 -7.64 11.24
N ILE A 149 29.06 -6.76 11.80
CA ILE A 149 28.82 -6.13 13.10
C ILE A 149 27.86 -4.93 12.93
N PHE A 150 27.95 -4.20 11.81
CA PHE A 150 27.05 -3.09 11.48
C PHE A 150 25.65 -3.56 11.06
N LEU A 151 25.58 -4.62 10.23
CA LEU A 151 24.35 -5.38 10.00
C LEU A 151 24.05 -6.21 11.25
N THR A 152 23.36 -5.61 12.22
CA THR A 152 22.77 -6.36 13.35
C THR A 152 22.16 -7.70 12.88
N ASN A 153 22.07 -8.70 13.75
CA ASN A 153 21.40 -10.00 13.53
C ASN A 153 20.01 -9.91 12.84
N SER A 154 19.43 -8.72 12.77
CA SER A 154 18.10 -8.43 12.29
C SER A 154 17.94 -8.39 10.75
N ILE A 155 18.94 -7.97 9.98
CA ILE A 155 18.90 -7.93 8.50
C ILE A 155 19.39 -9.25 7.91
N TYR A 156 20.23 -9.96 8.67
CA TYR A 156 20.78 -11.24 8.29
C TYR A 156 19.70 -12.23 7.85
N TRP A 157 18.54 -12.23 8.51
CA TRP A 157 17.42 -13.08 8.11
C TRP A 157 16.86 -12.74 6.73
N GLU A 158 16.68 -11.44 6.43
CA GLU A 158 16.16 -10.99 5.14
C GLU A 158 17.14 -11.31 4.01
N LEU A 159 18.44 -11.13 4.25
CA LEU A 159 19.50 -11.45 3.28
C LEU A 159 19.65 -12.96 3.04
N ASN A 160 19.42 -13.80 4.05
CA ASN A 160 19.47 -15.26 3.89
C ASN A 160 18.28 -15.80 3.11
N TYR A 161 17.10 -15.17 3.24
CA TYR A 161 15.87 -15.59 2.58
C TYR A 161 15.25 -14.45 1.76
N PRO A 162 15.93 -13.98 0.69
CA PRO A 162 15.55 -12.75 -0.02
C PRO A 162 14.23 -12.86 -0.79
N VAL A 163 13.91 -14.06 -1.29
CA VAL A 163 12.62 -14.33 -1.95
C VAL A 163 11.48 -14.26 -0.94
N LEU A 164 11.65 -14.91 0.21
CA LEU A 164 10.66 -14.91 1.28
C LEU A 164 10.46 -13.50 1.85
N SER A 165 11.54 -12.75 2.05
CA SER A 165 11.49 -11.36 2.53
C SER A 165 10.67 -10.49 1.58
N ASN A 166 10.96 -10.50 0.27
CA ASN A 166 10.19 -9.74 -0.71
C ASN A 166 8.71 -10.11 -0.68
N PHE A 167 8.38 -11.40 -0.67
CA PHE A 167 6.99 -11.85 -0.68
C PHE A 167 6.23 -11.43 0.59
N LEU A 168 6.88 -11.52 1.77
CA LEU A 168 6.29 -11.04 3.03
C LEU A 168 6.02 -9.54 3.00
N HIS A 169 6.98 -8.73 2.52
CA HIS A 169 6.79 -7.29 2.42
C HIS A 169 5.69 -6.93 1.41
N ILE A 170 5.58 -7.62 0.27
CA ILE A 170 4.48 -7.43 -0.69
C ILE A 170 3.12 -7.66 0.00
N ILE A 171 2.99 -8.73 0.79
CA ILE A 171 1.75 -9.02 1.53
C ILE A 171 1.50 -7.95 2.59
N MET A 172 2.51 -7.60 3.38
CA MET A 172 2.39 -6.59 4.45
C MET A 172 1.93 -5.25 3.89
N VAL A 173 2.55 -4.77 2.81
CA VAL A 173 2.17 -3.52 2.14
C VAL A 173 0.78 -3.60 1.54
N ALA A 174 0.41 -4.72 0.93
CA ALA A 174 -0.93 -4.90 0.37
C ALA A 174 -2.01 -4.88 1.46
N VAL A 175 -1.79 -5.54 2.60
CA VAL A 175 -2.70 -5.50 3.75
C VAL A 175 -2.80 -4.08 4.30
N MET A 176 -1.66 -3.38 4.43
CA MET A 176 -1.62 -1.97 4.85
C MET A 176 -2.45 -1.06 3.93
N ALA A 177 -2.29 -1.20 2.61
CA ALA A 177 -3.05 -0.43 1.63
C ALA A 177 -4.56 -0.74 1.69
N GLY A 178 -4.93 -2.01 1.87
CA GLY A 178 -6.32 -2.42 2.10
C GLY A 178 -6.91 -1.80 3.35
N CYS A 179 -6.20 -1.87 4.48
CA CYS A 179 -6.60 -1.23 5.74
C CYS A 179 -6.75 0.28 5.59
N MET A 180 -5.78 0.92 4.92
CA MET A 180 -5.79 2.35 4.65
C MET A 180 -7.00 2.78 3.82
N SER A 181 -7.36 2.02 2.78
CA SER A 181 -8.54 2.32 1.96
C SER A 181 -9.83 2.32 2.78
N VAL A 182 -9.93 1.47 3.80
CA VAL A 182 -11.09 1.44 4.69
C VAL A 182 -11.05 2.61 5.68
N ILE A 183 -9.89 2.95 6.25
CA ILE A 183 -9.74 4.14 7.11
C ILE A 183 -10.13 5.41 6.36
N ILE A 184 -9.71 5.57 5.10
CA ILE A 184 -10.14 6.68 4.24
C ILE A 184 -11.66 6.67 4.08
N SER A 185 -12.25 5.49 3.90
CA SER A 185 -13.70 5.36 3.78
C SER A 185 -14.44 5.71 5.07
N THR A 186 -13.84 5.51 6.25
CA THR A 186 -14.41 5.93 7.54
C THR A 186 -14.38 7.44 7.67
N ILE A 187 -13.27 8.09 7.29
CA ILE A 187 -13.15 9.55 7.29
C ILE A 187 -14.18 10.16 6.32
N ASN A 188 -14.36 9.58 5.12
CA ASN A 188 -15.38 10.00 4.17
C ASN A 188 -16.82 9.94 4.71
N ILE A 189 -17.13 8.98 5.58
CA ILE A 189 -18.44 8.90 6.27
C ILE A 189 -18.65 10.12 7.16
N PHE A 190 -17.62 10.53 7.90
CA PHE A 190 -17.71 11.63 8.86
C PHE A 190 -17.67 13.01 8.18
N THR A 191 -16.78 13.22 7.22
CA THR A 191 -16.56 14.53 6.58
C THR A 191 -17.62 14.87 5.53
N LYS A 192 -18.26 13.86 4.94
CA LYS A 192 -19.24 13.98 3.83
C LYS A 192 -18.76 14.83 2.65
N SER A 193 -17.45 15.02 2.52
CA SER A 193 -16.86 15.85 1.47
C SER A 193 -15.47 15.33 1.12
N LEU A 194 -15.19 15.30 -0.18
CA LEU A 194 -13.91 14.78 -0.68
C LEU A 194 -12.75 15.69 -0.29
N TYR A 195 -12.95 17.02 -0.33
CA TYR A 195 -11.90 18.00 -0.02
C TYR A 195 -11.38 17.88 1.41
N TYR A 196 -12.26 17.81 2.42
CA TYR A 196 -11.84 17.66 3.81
C TYR A 196 -11.19 16.28 4.06
N THR A 197 -11.70 15.22 3.44
CA THR A 197 -11.06 13.89 3.54
C THR A 197 -9.64 13.92 3.01
N VAL A 198 -9.43 14.48 1.81
CA VAL A 198 -8.11 14.59 1.20
C VAL A 198 -7.15 15.31 2.14
N PHE A 199 -7.57 16.47 2.67
CA PHE A 199 -6.75 17.26 3.60
C PHE A 199 -6.38 16.47 4.86
N ILE A 200 -7.36 15.84 5.52
CA ILE A 200 -7.14 15.10 6.77
C ILE A 200 -6.24 13.89 6.54
N VAL A 201 -6.54 13.08 5.52
CA VAL A 201 -5.81 11.85 5.23
C VAL A 201 -4.36 12.14 4.84
N ILE A 202 -4.12 13.12 3.97
CA ILE A 202 -2.78 13.52 3.56
C ILE A 202 -2.01 14.05 4.76
N SER A 203 -2.61 14.90 5.58
CA SER A 203 -1.94 15.46 6.77
C SER A 203 -1.50 14.37 7.73
N ILE A 204 -2.38 13.42 8.05
CA ILE A 204 -2.05 12.28 8.92
C ILE A 204 -0.97 11.41 8.28
N TRP A 205 -1.05 11.14 6.98
CA TRP A 205 -0.09 10.30 6.28
C TRP A 205 1.32 10.92 6.25
N TYR A 206 1.43 12.21 5.93
CA TYR A 206 2.72 12.91 5.96
C TYR A 206 3.31 13.00 7.35
N LEU A 207 2.48 13.15 8.41
CA LEU A 207 2.96 13.04 9.78
C LEU A 207 3.57 11.66 10.05
N LEU A 208 2.91 10.58 9.64
CA LEU A 208 3.41 9.20 9.81
C LEU A 208 4.70 8.91 9.01
N ILE A 209 4.91 9.59 7.89
CA ILE A 209 6.15 9.50 7.10
C ILE A 209 7.29 10.29 7.75
N SER A 210 6.97 11.42 8.37
CA SER A 210 7.98 12.36 8.89
C SER A 210 8.66 11.90 10.18
N PHE A 211 8.01 11.02 10.96
CA PHE A 211 8.62 10.47 12.17
C PHE A 211 9.69 9.43 11.86
N THR A 212 10.71 9.32 12.72
CA THR A 212 11.76 8.29 12.64
C THR A 212 11.66 7.36 13.86
N PRO A 213 11.48 6.03 13.70
CA PRO A 213 11.25 5.28 12.46
C PRO A 213 9.92 5.64 11.80
N SER A 214 9.91 5.74 10.47
CA SER A 214 8.71 6.08 9.71
C SER A 214 7.85 4.86 9.41
N ILE A 215 6.60 5.10 9.01
CA ILE A 215 5.73 4.00 8.57
C ILE A 215 6.29 3.27 7.32
N MET A 216 7.17 3.92 6.56
CA MET A 216 7.81 3.36 5.36
C MET A 216 8.73 2.19 5.66
N VAL A 217 9.15 2.02 6.92
CA VAL A 217 9.94 0.87 7.39
C VAL A 217 9.19 -0.46 7.16
N VAL A 218 7.86 -0.45 7.21
CA VAL A 218 7.02 -1.62 6.90
C VAL A 218 7.02 -1.95 5.41
N PHE A 219 7.30 -0.97 4.55
CA PHE A 219 7.14 -1.07 3.11
C PHE A 219 8.36 -1.64 2.39
N GLN A 220 9.55 -1.43 2.95
CA GLN A 220 10.81 -1.74 2.27
C GLN A 220 11.49 -2.99 2.86
N PRO A 221 11.84 -4.00 2.03
CA PRO A 221 12.77 -5.05 2.40
C PRO A 221 14.23 -4.54 2.35
N PHE A 222 15.14 -5.22 3.04
CA PHE A 222 16.59 -4.98 3.02
C PHE A 222 17.04 -3.60 3.54
N THR A 223 16.26 -3.01 4.44
CA THR A 223 16.60 -1.78 5.18
C THR A 223 17.43 -2.07 6.42
N GLU A 224 18.07 -1.05 6.99
CA GLU A 224 18.81 -1.08 8.25
C GLU A 224 17.97 -1.48 9.49
N TYR A 225 16.64 -1.42 9.40
CA TYR A 225 15.74 -1.72 10.51
C TYR A 225 15.48 -3.20 10.72
N SER A 226 15.30 -3.57 11.99
CA SER A 226 15.03 -4.96 12.37
C SER A 226 13.66 -5.46 11.94
N PHE A 227 13.60 -6.74 11.55
CA PHE A 227 12.34 -7.39 11.19
C PHE A 227 11.29 -7.34 12.33
N ALA A 228 11.72 -7.43 13.59
CA ALA A 228 10.85 -7.31 14.75
C ALA A 228 10.19 -5.93 14.83
N LEU A 229 10.94 -4.85 14.55
CA LEU A 229 10.41 -3.49 14.50
C LEU A 229 9.36 -3.36 13.38
N LYS A 230 9.66 -3.86 12.17
CA LYS A 230 8.72 -3.86 11.04
C LYS A 230 7.39 -4.53 11.39
N ILE A 231 7.45 -5.69 12.04
CA ILE A 231 6.25 -6.41 12.51
C ILE A 231 5.49 -5.60 13.56
N ALA A 232 6.19 -4.98 14.52
CA ALA A 232 5.53 -4.18 15.57
C ALA A 232 4.72 -3.02 14.97
N TYR A 233 5.31 -2.29 14.00
CA TYR A 233 4.60 -1.24 13.28
C TYR A 233 3.41 -1.78 12.48
N PHE A 234 3.58 -2.91 11.79
CA PHE A 234 2.49 -3.55 11.05
C PHE A 234 1.31 -3.94 11.96
N ILE A 235 1.59 -4.57 13.11
CA ILE A 235 0.57 -4.92 14.11
C ILE A 235 -0.13 -3.67 14.64
N SER A 236 0.62 -2.60 14.96
CA SER A 236 0.03 -1.35 15.45
C SER A 236 -0.98 -0.74 14.46
N CYS A 237 -0.69 -0.84 13.16
CA CYS A 237 -1.58 -0.35 12.10
C CYS A 237 -2.83 -1.22 11.95
N ILE A 238 -2.69 -2.54 12.09
CA ILE A 238 -3.84 -3.47 12.12
C ILE A 238 -4.76 -3.15 13.30
N VAL A 239 -4.19 -2.90 14.48
CA VAL A 239 -4.97 -2.53 15.68
C VAL A 239 -5.75 -1.23 15.43
N LEU A 240 -5.08 -0.20 14.88
CA LEU A 240 -5.75 1.06 14.50
C LEU A 240 -6.90 0.83 13.51
N PHE A 241 -6.69 -0.02 12.51
CA PHE A 241 -7.73 -0.39 11.55
C PHE A 241 -8.95 -1.04 12.24
N PHE A 242 -8.75 -1.97 13.18
CA PHE A 242 -9.85 -2.58 13.92
C PHE A 242 -10.60 -1.54 14.77
N ILE A 243 -9.90 -0.62 15.43
CA ILE A 243 -10.52 0.48 16.18
C ILE A 243 -11.38 1.34 15.24
N CYS A 244 -10.85 1.74 14.09
CA CYS A 244 -11.60 2.52 13.09
C CYS A 244 -12.85 1.79 12.60
N LEU A 245 -12.77 0.47 12.36
CA LEU A 245 -13.93 -0.33 11.96
C LEU A 245 -15.01 -0.39 13.03
N ILE A 246 -14.64 -0.51 14.31
CA ILE A 246 -15.60 -0.53 15.43
C ILE A 246 -16.31 0.82 15.52
N ILE A 247 -15.57 1.93 15.48
CA ILE A 247 -16.11 3.29 15.51
C ILE A 247 -17.06 3.51 14.32
N GLN A 248 -16.61 3.18 13.11
CA GLN A 248 -17.39 3.31 11.89
C GLN A 248 -18.68 2.48 11.94
N ARG A 249 -18.61 1.25 12.46
CA ARG A 249 -19.78 0.37 12.59
C ARG A 249 -20.81 0.97 13.53
N LYS A 250 -20.39 1.45 14.70
CA LYS A 250 -21.29 2.05 15.70
C LYS A 250 -22.00 3.25 15.08
N TRP A 251 -21.23 4.16 14.51
CA TRP A 251 -21.75 5.38 13.91
C TRP A 251 -22.70 5.09 12.73
N TRP A 252 -22.32 4.19 11.82
CA TRP A 252 -23.15 3.85 10.65
C TRP A 252 -24.52 3.26 11.01
N LEU A 253 -24.59 2.49 12.11
CA LEU A 253 -25.85 1.88 12.53
C LEU A 253 -26.77 2.86 13.23
N GLU A 254 -26.21 3.80 13.97
CA GLU A 254 -26.92 4.87 14.68
C GLU A 254 -27.25 6.07 13.76
N TYR A 255 -26.68 6.14 12.57
CA TYR A 255 -26.85 7.25 11.65
C TYR A 255 -28.28 7.30 11.07
N ASP A 256 -28.97 8.42 11.28
CA ASP A 256 -30.25 8.72 10.66
C ASP A 256 -30.03 9.31 9.26
N PHE A 257 -30.56 8.61 8.26
CA PHE A 257 -30.51 9.01 6.84
C PHE A 257 -31.65 9.96 6.45
N VAL A 258 -32.28 10.62 7.44
CA VAL A 258 -33.38 11.58 7.26
C VAL A 258 -32.81 12.95 6.93
#